data_AF-A0A7J8XH05-F1
#
_entry.id   AF-A0A7J8XH05-F1
#
_cell.length_a   1.000
_cell.length_b   1.000
_cell.length_c   1.000
_cell.angle_alpha   90.00
_cell.angle_beta   90.00
_cell.angle_gamma   90.00
#
_symmetry.space_group_name_H-M   'P 1'
#
loop_
_entity.id
_entity.type
_entity.pdbx_description
1 polymer ?
#
loop_
_entity_poly.entity_id
_entity_poly.type
_entity_poly.pdbx_seq_one_letter_code
_entity_poly.pdbx_strand_id
1 'polypeptide(L)'
;MREFSSYSCVLLLVVLGLSAGSCYGFGTFGFDIHHRYSDPVKQILAVDELPAKGSPEYYSAMVHRDTVIKGRRLATANDQTPVTFLDGNETYRLDDLG
;
A
#
# COMPACT_ATOMS: atom_id res chain seq x y z
N MET A 1 -32.16 -36.90 -2.94
CA MET A 1 -31.23 -35.95 -2.28
C MET A 1 -30.06 -35.53 -3.18
N ARG A 2 -29.39 -36.46 -3.89
CA ARG A 2 -28.27 -36.11 -4.79
C ARG A 2 -28.68 -35.25 -6.01
N GLU A 3 -29.82 -35.56 -6.63
CA GLU A 3 -30.34 -34.79 -7.78
C GLU A 3 -30.67 -33.34 -7.41
N PHE A 4 -31.37 -33.11 -6.29
CA PHE A 4 -31.66 -31.76 -5.78
C PHE A 4 -30.40 -30.95 -5.47
N SER A 5 -29.35 -31.62 -4.97
CA SER A 5 -28.03 -31.00 -4.75
C SER A 5 -27.37 -30.61 -6.07
N SER A 6 -27.46 -31.47 -7.09
CA SER A 6 -26.93 -31.22 -8.43
C SER A 6 -27.59 -30.00 -9.10
N TYR A 7 -28.93 -29.93 -9.07
CA TYR A 7 -29.67 -28.77 -9.61
C TYR A 7 -29.35 -27.47 -8.87
N SER A 8 -29.17 -27.54 -7.54
CA SER A 8 -28.74 -26.39 -6.74
C SER A 8 -27.34 -25.90 -7.13
N CYS A 9 -26.39 -26.82 -7.34
CA CYS A 9 -25.04 -26.48 -7.82
C CYS A 9 -25.07 -25.85 -9.21
N VAL A 10 -25.86 -26.40 -10.15
CA VAL A 10 -26.00 -25.83 -11.49
C VAL A 10 -26.61 -24.42 -11.44
N LEU A 11 -27.64 -24.22 -10.61
CA LEU A 11 -28.30 -22.93 -10.46
C LEU A 11 -27.36 -21.89 -9.83
N LEU A 12 -26.56 -22.29 -8.83
CA LEU A 12 -25.51 -21.45 -8.24
C LEU A 12 -24.47 -21.05 -9.29
N LEU A 13 -24.00 -21.99 -10.12
CA LEU A 13 -23.03 -21.72 -11.19
C LEU A 13 -23.60 -20.76 -12.25
N VAL A 14 -24.88 -20.89 -12.60
CA VAL A 14 -25.56 -19.97 -13.52
C VAL A 14 -25.65 -18.56 -12.92
N VAL A 15 -26.05 -18.43 -11.65
CA VAL A 15 -26.11 -17.13 -10.96
C VAL A 15 -24.73 -16.47 -10.89
N LEU A 16 -23.69 -17.23 -10.56
CA LEU A 16 -22.30 -16.74 -10.53
C LEU A 16 -21.83 -16.31 -11.93
N GLY A 17 -22.12 -17.09 -12.97
CA GLY A 17 -21.79 -16.75 -14.35
C GLY A 17 -22.50 -15.49 -14.86
N LEU A 18 -23.77 -15.28 -14.50
CA LEU A 18 -24.52 -14.07 -14.83
C LEU A 18 -23.98 -12.83 -14.11
N SER A 19 -23.44 -12.99 -12.89
CA SER A 19 -22.83 -11.90 -12.13
C SER A 19 -21.43 -11.49 -12.63
N ALA A 20 -20.76 -12.33 -13.41
CA ALA A 20 -19.40 -12.07 -13.91
C ALA A 20 -19.33 -10.92 -14.93
N GLY A 21 -20.44 -10.58 -15.60
CA GLY A 21 -20.49 -9.51 -16.61
C GLY A 21 -20.70 -8.10 -16.05
N SER A 22 -20.98 -7.95 -14.75
CA SER A 22 -21.28 -6.67 -14.11
C SER A 22 -20.19 -6.26 -13.12
N CYS A 23 -18.94 -6.21 -13.57
CA CYS A 23 -17.85 -5.61 -12.80
C CYS A 23 -17.71 -4.14 -13.20
N TYR A 24 -18.42 -3.24 -12.51
CA TYR A 24 -18.22 -1.79 -12.62
C TYR A 24 -17.00 -1.31 -11.80
N GLY A 25 -15.95 -2.14 -11.73
CA GLY A 25 -14.70 -1.84 -11.01
C GLY A 25 -13.75 -0.94 -11.79
N PHE A 26 -14.16 -0.42 -12.95
CA PHE A 26 -13.38 0.46 -13.82
C PHE A 26 -13.70 1.94 -13.56
N GLY A 27 -13.85 2.32 -12.29
CA GLY A 27 -13.66 3.72 -11.89
C GLY A 27 -12.16 3.96 -11.68
N THR A 28 -11.69 5.20 -11.83
CA THR A 28 -10.35 5.58 -11.38
C THR A 28 -10.31 5.49 -9.86
N PHE A 29 -10.12 4.29 -9.32
CA PHE A 29 -9.93 4.11 -7.89
C PHE A 29 -8.48 4.46 -7.57
N GLY A 30 -8.27 5.71 -7.13
CA GLY A 30 -7.02 6.11 -6.50
C GLY A 30 -7.14 5.84 -5.00
N PHE A 31 -6.12 5.21 -4.41
CA PHE A 31 -6.00 5.17 -2.96
C PHE A 31 -5.20 6.40 -2.52
N ASP A 32 -5.75 7.17 -1.59
CA ASP A 32 -4.94 8.15 -0.86
C ASP A 32 -4.06 7.40 0.14
N ILE A 33 -2.82 7.12 -0.25
CA ILE A 33 -1.88 6.34 0.55
C ILE A 33 -1.28 7.24 1.62
N HIS A 34 -1.72 7.02 2.86
CA HIS A 34 -1.24 7.72 4.03
C HIS A 34 -0.24 6.87 4.84
N HIS A 35 0.92 7.43 5.18
CA HIS A 35 1.82 6.82 6.18
C HIS A 35 1.31 7.11 7.62
N ARG A 36 1.79 6.34 8.62
CA ARG A 36 1.33 6.41 10.02
C ARG A 36 1.37 7.82 10.64
N TYR A 37 2.31 8.65 10.21
CA TYR A 37 2.54 9.99 10.76
C TYR A 37 1.87 11.11 9.94
N SER A 38 1.08 10.75 8.91
CA SER A 38 0.34 11.70 8.09
C SER A 38 -0.82 12.32 8.86
N ASP A 39 -1.21 13.53 8.48
CA ASP A 39 -2.23 14.30 9.19
C ASP A 39 -3.58 13.57 9.32
N PRO A 40 -4.10 12.89 8.27
CA PRO A 40 -5.34 12.11 8.38
C PRO A 40 -5.24 10.96 9.39
N VAL A 41 -4.09 10.25 9.43
CA VAL A 41 -3.91 9.13 10.36
C VAL A 41 -3.78 9.60 11.80
N LYS A 42 -3.12 10.75 12.03
CA LYS A 42 -3.01 11.36 13.36
C LYS A 42 -4.37 11.73 13.95
N GLN A 43 -5.26 12.28 13.12
CA GLN A 43 -6.61 12.64 13.52
C GLN A 43 -7.44 11.42 13.91
N ILE A 44 -7.27 10.28 13.21
CA ILE A 44 -8.00 9.04 13.50
C ILE A 44 -7.48 8.36 14.76
N LEU A 45 -6.15 8.29 14.93
CA LEU A 45 -5.54 7.53 16.02
C LEU A 45 -5.45 8.30 17.34
N ALA A 46 -5.85 9.58 17.38
CA ALA A 46 -5.80 10.46 18.55
C ALA A 46 -4.47 10.33 19.33
N VAL A 47 -3.35 10.31 18.60
CA VAL A 47 -2.01 10.18 19.17
C VAL A 47 -1.44 11.57 19.37
N ASP A 48 -1.39 12.00 20.62
CA ASP A 48 -0.63 13.16 21.02
C ASP A 48 0.87 12.80 21.02
N GLU A 49 1.76 13.77 20.76
CA GLU A 49 3.24 13.63 20.80
C GLU A 49 3.94 13.01 19.57
N LEU A 50 3.31 12.99 18.40
CA LEU A 50 4.04 12.59 17.19
C LEU A 50 5.04 13.67 16.73
N PRO A 51 6.22 13.28 16.20
CA PRO A 51 7.20 14.23 15.69
C PRO A 51 6.60 15.21 14.68
N ALA A 52 7.03 16.46 14.75
CA ALA A 52 6.58 17.50 13.82
C ALA A 52 6.95 17.12 12.38
N LYS A 53 5.97 17.20 11.47
CA LYS A 53 6.15 16.83 10.06
C LYS A 53 7.31 17.64 9.45
N GLY A 54 8.26 16.94 8.85
CA GLY A 54 9.46 17.56 8.26
C GLY A 54 10.61 17.80 9.22
N SER A 55 10.47 17.49 10.52
CA SER A 55 11.59 17.54 11.46
C SER A 55 12.55 16.36 11.29
N PRO A 56 13.80 16.44 11.77
CA PRO A 56 14.72 15.30 11.79
C PRO A 56 14.14 14.07 12.52
N GLU A 57 13.42 14.31 13.61
CA GLU A 57 12.77 13.27 14.43
C GLU A 57 11.64 12.58 13.66
N TYR A 58 10.94 13.31 12.80
CA TYR A 58 9.92 12.73 11.94
C TYR A 58 10.51 11.75 10.93
N TYR A 59 11.62 12.13 10.28
CA TYR A 59 12.30 11.23 9.35
C TYR A 59 12.97 10.05 10.06
N SER A 60 13.55 10.27 11.25
CA SER A 60 14.15 9.18 12.03
C SER A 60 13.09 8.15 12.47
N ALA A 61 11.91 8.59 12.90
CA ALA A 61 10.80 7.71 13.26
C ALA A 61 10.25 6.92 12.06
N MET A 62 10.28 7.50 10.86
CA MET A 62 9.90 6.83 9.61
C MET A 62 10.93 5.75 9.24
N VAL A 63 12.21 6.09 9.25
CA VAL A 63 13.32 5.17 8.94
C VAL A 63 13.39 4.04 9.95
N HIS A 64 13.28 4.33 11.25
CA HIS A 64 13.34 3.33 12.30
C HIS A 64 12.27 2.25 12.15
N ARG A 65 11.05 2.63 11.77
CA ARG A 65 9.99 1.66 11.51
C ARG A 65 10.31 0.80 10.29
N ASP A 66 10.83 1.42 9.23
CA ASP A 66 11.15 0.72 8.00
C ASP A 66 12.29 -0.29 8.19
N THR A 67 13.31 0.08 8.97
CA THR A 67 14.42 -0.81 9.34
C THR A 67 13.95 -1.96 10.24
N VAL A 68 13.12 -1.69 11.25
CA VAL A 68 12.66 -2.71 12.21
C VAL A 68 11.64 -3.67 11.57
N ILE A 69 10.67 -3.17 10.80
CA ILE A 69 9.58 -4.01 10.29
C ILE A 69 9.91 -4.63 8.94
N LYS A 70 10.57 -3.88 8.05
CA LYS A 70 10.85 -4.32 6.67
C LYS A 70 12.30 -4.75 6.48
N GLY A 71 13.17 -4.56 7.47
CA GLY A 71 14.60 -4.90 7.37
C GLY A 71 15.37 -4.00 6.39
N ARG A 72 14.73 -2.97 5.84
CA ARG A 72 15.32 -2.07 4.86
C ARG A 72 16.29 -1.13 5.58
N ARG A 73 17.55 -1.09 5.12
CA ARG A 73 18.58 -0.24 5.70
C ARG A 73 18.85 0.94 4.77
N LEU A 74 19.08 2.12 5.34
CA LEU A 74 19.68 3.21 4.58
C LEU A 74 21.12 2.81 4.20
N ALA A 75 21.53 3.14 2.98
CA ALA A 75 22.93 3.05 2.59
C ALA A 75 23.75 3.87 3.59
N THR A 76 24.60 3.21 4.36
CA THR A 76 25.48 3.87 5.32
C THR A 76 26.83 4.06 4.68
N ALA A 77 27.46 5.22 4.89
CA ALA A 77 28.77 5.58 4.33
C ALA A 77 29.95 4.70 4.79
N ASN A 78 29.71 3.74 5.69
CA ASN A 78 30.71 2.82 6.24
C ASN A 78 30.82 1.56 5.38
N ASP A 79 31.54 1.66 4.26
CA ASP A 79 32.04 0.53 3.45
C ASP A 79 30.96 -0.39 2.82
N GLN A 80 29.70 0.03 2.79
CA GLN A 80 28.64 -0.67 2.05
C GLN A 80 28.50 -0.08 0.65
N THR A 81 28.25 -0.94 -0.35
CA THR A 81 27.95 -0.50 -1.72
C THR A 81 26.83 0.55 -1.65
N PRO A 82 27.07 1.79 -2.12
CA PRO A 82 26.05 2.84 -2.11
C PRO A 82 24.79 2.34 -2.81
N VAL A 83 23.62 2.62 -2.24
CA VAL A 83 22.36 2.42 -2.95
C VAL A 83 22.30 3.49 -4.03
N THR A 84 22.78 3.13 -5.21
CA THR A 84 22.62 3.94 -6.42
C THR A 84 21.30 3.54 -7.06
N PHE A 85 20.52 4.51 -7.50
CA PHE A 85 19.42 4.23 -8.41
C PHE A 85 19.97 3.49 -9.63
N LEU A 86 19.34 2.37 -10.00
CA LEU A 86 19.75 1.56 -11.14
C LEU A 86 19.80 2.40 -12.44
N ASP A 87 18.91 3.38 -12.55
CA ASP A 87 18.78 4.30 -13.69
C ASP A 87 19.44 5.69 -13.47
N GLY A 88 20.39 5.81 -12.53
CA GLY A 88 21.06 7.07 -12.25
C GLY A 88 20.24 8.07 -11.42
N ASN A 89 20.76 9.28 -11.21
CA ASN A 89 20.13 10.31 -10.35
C ASN A 89 18.99 11.09 -11.03
N GLU A 90 18.46 10.56 -12.13
CA GLU A 90 17.38 11.23 -12.85
C GLU A 90 16.08 11.06 -12.07
N THR A 91 15.49 12.20 -11.69
CA THR A 91 14.21 12.20 -10.99
C THR A 91 13.10 12.16 -12.03
N TYR A 92 12.47 10.99 -12.18
CA TYR A 92 11.30 10.86 -13.04
C TYR A 92 10.05 11.30 -12.28
N ARG A 93 9.33 12.27 -12.84
CA ARG A 93 7.96 12.56 -12.44
C ARG A 93 7.07 11.48 -13.06
N LEU A 94 6.66 10.52 -12.24
CA LEU A 94 5.65 9.55 -12.62
C LEU A 94 4.29 10.24 -12.52
N ASP A 95 3.53 10.23 -13.60
CA ASP A 95 2.24 10.93 -13.66
C ASP A 95 1.16 10.22 -12.82
N ASP A 96 1.34 8.94 -12.50
CA ASP A 96 0.55 8.21 -11.51
C ASP A 96 1.31 6.98 -10.99
N LEU A 97 1.00 6.53 -9.77
CA LEU A 97 1.64 5.38 -9.12
C LEU A 97 0.95 4.03 -9.43
N GLY A 98 0.13 3.99 -10.49
CA GLY A 98 -0.69 2.84 -10.87
C GLY A 98 -2.03 2.79 -10.16
#